data_AF-A0A3B9EJJ2-F1
#
_entry.id   AF-A0A3B9EJJ2-F1
#
_cell.length_a   1.000
_cell.length_b   1.000
_cell.length_c   1.000
_cell.angle_alpha   90.00
_cell.angle_beta   90.00
_cell.angle_gamma   90.00
#
_symmetry.space_group_name_H-M   'P 1'
#
loop_
_entity.id
_entity.type
_entity.pdbx_description
1 polymer ?
#
loop_
_entity_poly.entity_id
_entity_poly.type
_entity_poly.pdbx_seq_one_letter_code
_entity_poly.pdbx_strand_id
1 'polypeptide(L)'
;ALAADIRTRWSIPGARIIGHSDMAPERKQDPGELFPWKRLAEAGHGLWFDPAPERIGALGAPLSPGDEGLGVIVLRSGLHRLGYAVQPGGAYDDETRLTVEAFQRHWRPDRVDGIADGETRARLVGLLQLASVESVTGVLD
;
A
#
# COMPACT_ATOMS: atom_id res chain seq x y z
N ALA A 1 5.84 -17.75 -14.03
CA ALA A 1 5.24 -18.76 -14.92
C ALA A 1 3.74 -18.98 -14.65
N LEU A 2 3.22 -19.01 -13.42
CA LEU A 2 1.75 -19.08 -13.19
C LEU A 2 1.04 -17.71 -13.20
N ALA A 3 1.58 -16.69 -12.49
CA ALA A 3 0.97 -15.37 -12.43
C ALA A 3 0.81 -14.72 -13.82
N ALA A 4 1.80 -14.87 -14.69
CA ALA A 4 1.73 -14.46 -16.08
C ALA A 4 0.59 -15.16 -16.85
N ASP A 5 0.47 -16.48 -16.74
CA ASP A 5 -0.60 -17.26 -17.38
C ASP A 5 -2.01 -16.88 -16.87
N ILE A 6 -2.14 -16.52 -15.58
CA ILE A 6 -3.42 -15.99 -15.08
C ILE A 6 -3.75 -14.66 -15.78
N ARG A 7 -2.76 -13.79 -15.98
CA ARG A 7 -2.96 -12.47 -16.60
C ARG A 7 -3.15 -12.51 -18.11
N THR A 8 -2.74 -13.58 -18.81
CA THR A 8 -3.12 -13.76 -20.23
C THR A 8 -4.59 -14.10 -20.40
N ARG A 9 -5.24 -14.65 -19.37
CA ARG A 9 -6.67 -14.99 -19.37
C ARG A 9 -7.57 -13.89 -18.82
N TRP A 10 -7.04 -13.07 -17.91
CA TRP A 10 -7.80 -12.07 -17.18
C TRP A 10 -7.03 -10.74 -17.14
N SER A 11 -7.67 -9.65 -17.56
CA SER A 11 -7.13 -8.30 -17.38
C SER A 11 -7.15 -7.93 -15.89
N ILE A 12 -6.01 -8.16 -15.24
CA ILE A 12 -5.77 -7.86 -13.83
C ILE A 12 -4.72 -6.74 -13.78
N PRO A 13 -5.12 -5.50 -13.41
CA PRO A 13 -4.18 -4.41 -13.15
C PRO A 13 -3.20 -4.77 -12.04
N GLY A 14 -1.99 -4.21 -12.07
CA GLY A 14 -1.00 -4.37 -11.02
C GLY A 14 -1.54 -4.01 -9.63
N ALA A 15 -2.39 -2.97 -9.56
CA ALA A 15 -3.05 -2.58 -8.31
C ALA A 15 -3.95 -3.68 -7.69
N ARG A 16 -4.34 -4.72 -8.46
CA ARG A 16 -5.20 -5.82 -8.01
C ARG A 16 -4.43 -7.11 -7.68
N ILE A 17 -3.10 -7.07 -7.72
CA ILE A 17 -2.25 -8.16 -7.24
C ILE A 17 -1.89 -7.82 -5.79
N ILE A 18 -2.62 -8.42 -4.86
CA ILE A 18 -2.58 -8.10 -3.43
C ILE A 18 -2.32 -9.34 -2.59
N GLY A 19 -1.84 -9.13 -1.36
CA GLY A 19 -1.77 -10.15 -0.33
C GLY A 19 -3.11 -10.37 0.37
N HIS A 20 -3.22 -11.47 1.11
CA HIS A 20 -4.40 -11.70 1.95
C HIS A 20 -4.47 -10.69 3.10
N SER A 21 -3.31 -10.27 3.61
CA SER A 21 -3.17 -9.18 4.57
C SER A 21 -3.74 -7.86 4.05
N ASP A 22 -3.71 -7.61 2.75
CA ASP A 22 -4.25 -6.35 2.20
C ASP A 22 -5.77 -6.35 2.19
N MET A 23 -6.35 -7.51 1.86
CA MET A 23 -7.81 -7.70 1.85
C MET A 23 -8.39 -7.78 3.27
N ALA A 24 -7.65 -8.33 4.23
CA ALA A 24 -8.11 -8.54 5.60
C ALA A 24 -7.05 -8.18 6.65
N PRO A 25 -6.68 -6.88 6.78
CA PRO A 25 -5.58 -6.44 7.65
C PRO A 25 -5.71 -6.88 9.10
N GLU A 26 -6.94 -6.90 9.63
CA GLU A 26 -7.20 -7.27 11.03
C GLU A 26 -7.10 -8.78 11.30
N ARG A 27 -7.15 -9.63 10.27
CA ARG A 27 -7.30 -11.08 10.44
C ARG A 27 -6.18 -11.89 9.80
N LYS A 28 -5.37 -11.29 8.92
CA LYS A 28 -4.43 -11.99 8.04
C LYS A 28 -3.12 -11.25 7.94
N GLN A 29 -2.05 -12.03 7.96
CA GLN A 29 -0.69 -11.54 7.79
C GLN A 29 -0.02 -12.14 6.55
N ASP A 30 -0.59 -13.21 5.98
CA ASP A 30 -0.08 -13.87 4.79
C ASP A 30 -0.24 -12.99 3.52
N PRO A 31 0.72 -13.06 2.57
CA PRO A 31 1.91 -13.92 2.55
C PRO A 31 3.09 -13.41 3.39
N GLY A 32 2.96 -12.27 4.07
CA GLY A 32 3.94 -11.71 4.99
C GLY A 32 5.03 -10.87 4.31
N GLU A 33 5.84 -10.22 5.13
CA GLU A 33 6.94 -9.32 4.74
C GLU A 33 8.12 -10.06 4.07
N LEU A 34 8.23 -11.38 4.27
CA LEU A 34 9.25 -12.21 3.61
C LEU A 34 8.86 -12.60 2.18
N PHE A 35 7.61 -12.37 1.78
CA PHE A 35 7.20 -12.61 0.40
C PHE A 35 7.90 -11.59 -0.53
N PRO A 36 8.45 -12.02 -1.68
CA PRO A 36 9.31 -11.17 -2.50
C PRO A 36 8.50 -10.22 -3.39
N TRP A 37 7.69 -9.33 -2.80
CA TRP A 37 6.80 -8.38 -3.49
C TRP A 37 7.51 -7.52 -4.52
N LYS A 38 8.67 -6.95 -4.18
CA LYS A 38 9.48 -6.15 -5.11
C LYS A 38 9.87 -6.95 -6.35
N ARG A 39 10.36 -8.17 -6.16
CA ARG A 39 10.75 -9.07 -7.27
C ARG A 39 9.55 -9.45 -8.14
N LEU A 40 8.37 -9.62 -7.52
CA LEU A 40 7.13 -9.89 -8.25
C LEU A 40 6.75 -8.68 -9.14
N ALA A 41 6.82 -7.47 -8.60
CA ALA A 41 6.56 -6.24 -9.34
C ALA A 41 7.59 -5.97 -10.45
N GLU A 42 8.88 -6.23 -10.19
CA GLU A 42 9.96 -6.16 -11.21
C GLU A 42 9.73 -7.16 -12.36
N ALA A 43 9.07 -8.29 -12.08
CA ALA A 43 8.61 -9.24 -13.10
C ALA A 43 7.30 -8.81 -13.80
N GLY A 44 6.84 -7.58 -13.57
CA GLY A 44 5.63 -7.00 -14.16
C GLY A 44 4.34 -7.35 -13.43
N HIS A 45 4.41 -7.94 -12.23
CA HIS A 45 3.25 -8.41 -11.47
C HIS A 45 3.09 -7.62 -10.16
N GLY A 46 2.19 -6.64 -10.16
CA GLY A 46 1.89 -5.82 -8.99
C GLY A 46 2.51 -4.43 -9.09
N LEU A 47 2.27 -3.62 -8.08
CA LEU A 47 2.86 -2.28 -7.98
C LEU A 47 4.02 -2.26 -6.99
N TRP A 48 5.06 -1.52 -7.33
CA TRP A 48 6.15 -1.19 -6.42
C TRP A 48 6.59 0.26 -6.63
N PHE A 49 6.86 0.96 -5.54
CA PHE A 49 7.34 2.34 -5.59
C PHE A 49 8.39 2.57 -4.51
N ASP A 50 9.59 2.99 -4.94
CA ASP A 50 10.67 3.39 -4.03
C ASP A 50 10.75 4.93 -3.98
N PRO A 51 10.41 5.57 -2.84
CA PRO A 51 10.38 7.02 -2.74
C PRO A 51 11.79 7.61 -2.70
N ALA A 52 11.97 8.76 -3.36
CA ALA A 52 13.19 9.55 -3.24
C ALA A 52 13.32 10.16 -1.83
N PRO A 53 14.54 10.31 -1.28
CA PRO A 53 14.76 10.86 0.06
C PRO A 53 14.10 12.22 0.32
N GLU A 54 14.03 13.07 -0.71
CA GLU A 54 13.42 14.40 -0.62
C GLU A 54 11.90 14.31 -0.38
N ARG A 55 11.23 13.31 -0.98
CA ARG A 55 9.80 13.06 -0.74
C ARG A 55 9.53 12.54 0.67
N ILE A 56 10.44 11.71 1.19
CA ILE A 56 10.36 11.21 2.57
C ILE A 56 10.49 12.39 3.55
N GLY A 57 11.50 13.24 3.37
CA GLY A 57 11.78 14.38 4.25
C GLY A 57 10.68 15.45 4.24
N ALA A 58 9.93 15.58 3.14
CA ALA A 58 8.86 16.58 3.02
C ALA A 58 7.60 16.27 3.84
N LEU A 59 7.42 15.04 4.34
CA LEU A 59 6.15 14.58 4.94
C LEU A 59 6.00 14.87 6.44
N GLY A 60 6.94 15.62 7.03
CA GLY A 60 6.86 16.04 8.44
C GLY A 60 6.91 14.87 9.44
N ALA A 61 6.48 15.13 10.68
CA ALA A 61 6.49 14.14 11.76
C ALA A 61 5.67 12.88 11.41
N PRO A 62 6.05 11.69 11.92
CA PRO A 62 5.30 10.45 11.73
C PRO A 62 3.90 10.54 12.37
N LEU A 63 2.97 9.73 11.87
CA LEU A 63 1.67 9.50 12.50
C LEU A 63 1.64 8.11 13.14
N SER A 64 1.07 8.01 14.34
CA SER A 64 1.14 6.85 15.22
C SER A 64 -0.13 6.70 16.07
N PRO A 65 -0.35 5.54 16.72
CA PRO A 65 -1.53 5.33 17.55
C PRO A 65 -1.75 6.42 18.59
N GLY A 66 -2.98 6.93 18.66
CA GLY A 66 -3.36 8.04 19.54
C GLY A 66 -3.27 9.42 18.88
N ASP A 67 -2.66 9.55 17.70
CA ASP A 67 -2.72 10.78 16.92
C ASP A 67 -4.13 11.01 16.35
N GLU A 68 -4.50 12.28 16.23
CA GLU A 68 -5.77 12.70 15.63
C GLU A 68 -5.60 13.87 14.64
N GLY A 69 -6.56 14.02 13.72
CA GLY A 69 -6.72 15.21 12.89
C GLY A 69 -6.41 15.00 11.40
N LEU A 70 -6.13 16.10 10.69
CA LEU A 70 -6.07 16.13 9.23
C LEU A 70 -5.04 15.16 8.63
N GLY A 71 -3.88 15.00 9.27
CA GLY A 71 -2.85 14.05 8.80
C GLY A 71 -3.36 12.62 8.75
N VAL A 72 -4.12 12.20 9.76
CA VAL A 72 -4.72 10.86 9.83
C VAL A 72 -5.85 10.72 8.81
N ILE A 73 -6.67 11.76 8.62
CA ILE A 73 -7.71 11.78 7.58
C ILE A 73 -7.09 11.54 6.20
N VAL A 74 -6.00 12.23 5.88
CA VAL A 74 -5.30 12.08 4.61
C VAL A 74 -4.71 10.68 4.46
N LEU A 75 -4.08 10.14 5.51
CA LEU A 75 -3.55 8.77 5.51
C LEU A 75 -4.66 7.72 5.25
N ARG A 76 -5.73 7.73 6.06
CA ARG A 76 -6.85 6.79 5.91
C ARG A 76 -7.53 6.93 4.56
N SER A 77 -7.70 8.15 4.07
CA SER A 77 -8.25 8.40 2.73
C SER A 77 -7.36 7.84 1.61
N GLY A 78 -6.03 7.95 1.76
CA GLY A 78 -5.08 7.37 0.81
C GLY A 78 -5.12 5.85 0.81
N LEU A 79 -5.11 5.22 1.99
CA LEU A 79 -5.24 3.77 2.14
C LEU A 79 -6.57 3.27 1.57
N HIS A 80 -7.67 3.94 1.88
CA HIS A 80 -8.99 3.66 1.34
C HIS A 80 -9.00 3.70 -0.19
N ARG A 81 -8.44 4.78 -0.78
CA ARG A 81 -8.36 4.95 -2.23
C ARG A 81 -7.46 3.92 -2.90
N LEU A 82 -6.43 3.43 -2.21
CA LEU A 82 -5.58 2.34 -2.72
C LEU A 82 -6.33 1.00 -2.75
N GLY A 83 -7.33 0.82 -1.88
CA GLY A 83 -8.22 -0.34 -1.88
C GLY A 83 -8.47 -0.97 -0.50
N TYR A 84 -7.91 -0.44 0.58
CA TYR A 84 -8.16 -0.94 1.93
C TYR A 84 -9.55 -0.57 2.43
N ALA A 85 -10.14 -1.41 3.28
CA ALA A 85 -11.49 -1.21 3.81
C ALA A 85 -11.58 -0.06 4.83
N VAL A 86 -10.45 0.40 5.39
CA VAL A 86 -10.39 1.48 6.38
C VAL A 86 -11.12 2.71 5.85
N GLN A 87 -12.05 3.24 6.65
CA GLN A 87 -12.79 4.44 6.27
C GLN A 87 -11.97 5.71 6.55
N PRO A 88 -12.15 6.79 5.77
CA PRO A 88 -11.63 8.10 6.13
C PRO A 88 -12.07 8.49 7.55
N GLY A 89 -11.13 8.94 8.38
CA GLY A 89 -11.40 9.22 9.79
C GLY A 89 -10.27 10.01 10.43
N GLY A 90 -10.58 10.70 11.53
CA GLY A 90 -9.63 11.55 12.23
C GLY A 90 -8.71 10.84 13.20
N ALA A 91 -9.03 9.62 13.62
CA ALA A 91 -8.31 8.92 14.69
C ALA A 91 -7.35 7.86 14.15
N TYR A 92 -6.14 7.82 14.69
CA TYR A 92 -5.17 6.75 14.45
C TYR A 92 -5.45 5.62 15.46
N ASP A 93 -6.51 4.88 15.18
CA ASP A 93 -6.98 3.75 15.98
C ASP A 93 -6.30 2.43 15.57
N ASP A 94 -6.72 1.32 16.20
CA ASP A 94 -6.20 -0.02 15.89
C ASP A 94 -6.48 -0.43 14.44
N GLU A 95 -7.63 -0.05 13.87
CA GLU A 95 -7.93 -0.30 12.45
C GLU A 95 -6.90 0.39 11.55
N THR A 96 -6.57 1.65 11.85
CA THR A 96 -5.55 2.42 11.12
C THR A 96 -4.18 1.78 11.26
N ARG A 97 -3.76 1.44 12.49
CA ARG A 97 -2.47 0.78 12.75
C ARG A 97 -2.34 -0.55 12.00
N LEU A 98 -3.34 -1.42 12.10
CA LEU A 98 -3.35 -2.74 11.44
C LEU A 98 -3.33 -2.61 9.92
N THR A 99 -4.05 -1.62 9.37
CA THR A 99 -4.02 -1.32 7.94
C THR A 99 -2.64 -0.82 7.50
N VAL A 100 -1.99 0.03 8.30
CA VAL A 100 -0.63 0.50 8.02
C VAL A 100 0.38 -0.64 8.08
N GLU A 101 0.26 -1.57 9.03
CA GLU A 101 1.11 -2.75 9.06
C GLU A 101 0.89 -3.64 7.83
N ALA A 102 -0.35 -3.88 7.42
CA ALA A 102 -0.63 -4.65 6.19
C ALA A 102 0.02 -3.98 4.96
N PHE A 103 -0.15 -2.66 4.83
CA PHE A 103 0.52 -1.87 3.80
C PHE A 103 2.04 -2.00 3.84
N GLN A 104 2.64 -1.93 5.03
CA GLN A 104 4.08 -2.09 5.21
C GLN A 104 4.54 -3.50 4.84
N ARG A 105 3.82 -4.57 5.22
CA ARG A 105 4.16 -5.96 4.82
C ARG A 105 4.27 -6.12 3.31
N HIS A 106 3.41 -5.43 2.55
CA HIS A 106 3.45 -5.46 1.10
C HIS A 106 4.55 -4.56 0.54
N TRP A 107 4.55 -3.25 0.87
CA TRP A 107 5.35 -2.25 0.14
C TRP A 107 6.54 -1.67 0.90
N ARG A 108 6.69 -1.98 2.19
CA ARG A 108 7.83 -1.59 3.04
C ARG A 108 8.23 -2.71 4.02
N PRO A 109 8.61 -3.89 3.51
CA PRO A 109 8.83 -5.08 4.35
C PRO A 109 9.99 -4.92 5.34
N ASP A 110 10.94 -4.03 5.07
CA ASP A 110 12.07 -3.76 5.98
C ASP A 110 11.63 -3.15 7.33
N ARG A 111 10.41 -2.61 7.43
CA ARG A 111 9.88 -2.02 8.66
C ARG A 111 8.35 -2.05 8.73
N VAL A 112 7.84 -3.08 9.42
CA VAL A 112 6.41 -3.32 9.70
C VAL A 112 6.13 -3.03 11.18
N ASP A 113 5.91 -1.77 11.51
CA ASP A 113 5.71 -1.29 12.90
C ASP A 113 4.37 -0.59 13.12
N GLY A 114 3.53 -0.46 12.09
CA GLY A 114 2.25 0.21 12.18
C GLY A 114 2.37 1.72 12.42
N ILE A 115 3.53 2.32 12.14
CA ILE A 115 3.76 3.77 12.21
C ILE A 115 3.80 4.33 10.79
N ALA A 116 2.97 5.34 10.50
CA ALA A 116 2.96 5.99 9.20
C ALA A 116 4.02 7.11 9.15
N ASP A 117 5.29 6.69 9.07
CA ASP A 117 6.43 7.60 8.91
C ASP A 117 6.48 8.23 7.50
N GLY A 118 7.51 9.06 7.26
CA GLY A 118 7.69 9.71 5.96
C GLY A 118 7.83 8.73 4.81
N GLU A 119 8.44 7.56 5.02
CA GLU A 119 8.66 6.58 3.96
C GLU A 119 7.38 5.81 3.65
N THR A 120 6.66 5.34 4.68
CA THR A 120 5.34 4.70 4.51
C THR A 120 4.38 5.63 3.77
N ARG A 121 4.31 6.90 4.16
CA ARG A 121 3.43 7.88 3.51
C ARG A 121 3.90 8.22 2.08
N ALA A 122 5.20 8.35 1.83
CA ALA A 122 5.72 8.60 0.49
C ALA A 122 5.47 7.42 -0.46
N ARG A 123 5.59 6.18 0.04
CA ARG A 123 5.23 4.97 -0.70
C ARG A 123 3.75 4.96 -1.08
N LEU A 124 2.86 5.25 -0.13
CA LEU A 124 1.42 5.34 -0.38
C LEU A 124 1.09 6.34 -1.49
N VAL A 125 1.67 7.54 -1.42
CA VAL A 125 1.46 8.58 -2.45
C VAL A 125 1.94 8.12 -3.82
N GLY A 126 3.12 7.51 -3.91
CA GLY A 126 3.64 6.98 -5.18
C GLY A 126 2.79 5.86 -5.76
N LEU A 127 2.30 4.94 -4.93
CA LEU A 127 1.40 3.87 -5.35
C LEU A 127 0.07 4.40 -5.86
N LEU A 128 -0.51 5.42 -5.22
CA LEU A 128 -1.72 6.09 -5.71
C LEU A 128 -1.51 6.74 -7.08
N GLN A 129 -0.32 7.29 -7.34
CA GLN A 129 0.03 7.82 -8.66
C GLN A 129 0.11 6.70 -9.70
N LEU A 130 0.82 5.61 -9.41
CA LEU A 130 0.94 4.45 -10.31
C LEU A 130 -0.43 3.80 -10.61
N ALA A 131 -1.24 3.56 -9.58
CA ALA A 131 -2.58 2.98 -9.73
C ALA A 131 -3.52 3.88 -10.56
N SER A 132 -3.38 5.20 -10.41
CA SER A 132 -4.13 6.17 -11.23
C SER A 132 -3.69 6.12 -12.70
N VAL A 133 -2.39 6.00 -12.97
CA VAL A 133 -1.86 5.86 -14.35
C VAL A 133 -2.39 4.57 -15.00
N GLU A 134 -2.32 3.43 -14.33
CA GLU A 134 -2.89 2.16 -14.85
C GLU A 134 -4.39 2.28 -15.17
N SER A 135 -5.14 2.99 -14.34
CA SER A 135 -6.58 3.20 -14.54
C SER A 135 -6.89 4.08 -15.75
N VAL A 136 -6.04 5.09 -16.02
CA VAL A 136 -6.21 6.02 -17.15
C VAL A 136 -5.76 5.41 -18.46
N THR A 137 -4.65 4.67 -18.47
CA THR A 137 -4.15 4.03 -19.69
C THR A 137 -5.00 2.85 -20.12
N GLY A 138 -5.87 2.35 -19.23
CA GLY A 138 -6.78 1.24 -19.49
C GLY A 138 -6.03 0.11 -20.19
N VAL A 139 -5.15 -0.60 -19.47
CA VAL A 139 -4.38 -1.70 -20.07
C VAL A 139 -5.33 -2.82 -20.49
N LEU A 140 -5.84 -2.63 -21.71
CA LEU A 140 -6.38 -3.57 -22.66
C LEU A 140 -5.22 -3.86 -23.61
N ASP A 141 -4.28 -4.68 -23.18
CA ASP A 141 -3.48 -5.48 -24.10
C ASP A 141 -3.97 -6.93 -23.97
#